data_AF-A0A0N0VJM2-F1
#
_entry.id   AF-A0A0N0VJM2-F1
#
_cell.length_a   1.000
_cell.length_b   1.000
_cell.length_c   1.000
_cell.angle_alpha   90.00
_cell.angle_beta   90.00
_cell.angle_gamma   90.00
#
_symmetry.space_group_name_H-M   'P 1'
#
loop_
_entity.id
_entity.type
_entity.pdbx_description
1 polymer ?
#
loop_
_entity_poly.entity_id
_entity_poly.type
_entity_poly.pdbx_seq_one_letter_code
_entity_poly.pdbx_strand_id
1 'polypeptide(L)'
;MSALHNLVEQAYEQAKHGKWDPLLSEWSEWPQIARRCCHYQKASSGWTFLHQAAYFGHEAACRALIRAGASLDSMTGKEQTAADIARDQGHSRLAELLRRAAQVSKVHWVSPNDPDLLPSSSAWSEATERRAQEAMLVAYAGGVVRIAKGARYFADSFERTLVGWHGTYDPPCGMDGESALPTA
;
A
#
# COMPACT_ATOMS: atom_id res chain seq x y z
N MET A 1 7.88 -6.68 -25.66
CA MET A 1 7.61 -6.68 -24.20
C MET A 1 8.93 -6.49 -23.47
N SER A 2 9.02 -5.57 -22.50
CA SER A 2 10.29 -5.31 -21.79
C SER A 2 10.62 -6.46 -20.83
N ALA A 3 11.92 -6.69 -20.55
CA ALA A 3 12.36 -7.72 -19.61
C ALA A 3 11.70 -7.56 -18.23
N LEU A 4 11.48 -6.31 -17.83
CA LEU A 4 10.79 -5.96 -16.60
C LEU A 4 9.30 -6.36 -16.59
N HIS A 5 8.59 -6.17 -17.70
CA HIS A 5 7.19 -6.60 -17.81
C HIS A 5 7.07 -8.13 -17.65
N ASN A 6 8.00 -8.87 -18.26
CA ASN A 6 8.04 -10.33 -18.11
C ASN A 6 8.25 -10.76 -16.65
N LEU A 7 9.05 -10.02 -15.88
CA LEU A 7 9.26 -10.31 -14.46
C LEU A 7 7.97 -10.12 -13.64
N VAL A 8 7.21 -9.05 -13.90
CA VAL A 8 5.92 -8.81 -13.24
C VAL A 8 4.90 -9.90 -13.61
N GLU A 9 4.84 -10.30 -14.88
CA GLU A 9 3.96 -11.41 -15.32
C GLU A 9 4.36 -12.75 -14.65
N GLN A 10 5.65 -13.04 -14.53
CA GLN A 10 6.12 -14.22 -13.81
C GLN A 10 5.74 -14.18 -12.32
N ALA A 11 5.92 -13.04 -11.67
CA ALA A 11 5.48 -12.85 -10.29
C ALA A 11 3.96 -13.03 -10.15
N TYR A 12 3.19 -12.54 -11.12
CA TYR A 12 1.74 -12.66 -11.14
C TYR A 12 1.28 -14.12 -11.28
N GLU A 13 1.95 -14.91 -12.13
CA GLU A 13 1.67 -16.35 -12.23
C GLU A 13 2.08 -17.10 -10.96
N GLN A 14 3.16 -16.72 -10.27
CA GLN A 14 3.51 -17.31 -8.97
C GLN A 14 2.44 -17.04 -7.91
N ALA A 15 2.00 -15.78 -7.80
CA ALA A 15 0.97 -15.36 -6.87
C ALA A 15 -0.38 -16.05 -7.13
N LYS A 16 -0.71 -16.31 -8.40
CA LYS A 16 -1.90 -17.08 -8.82
C LYS A 16 -1.89 -18.53 -8.31
N HIS A 17 -0.71 -19.09 -8.08
CA HIS A 17 -0.53 -20.43 -7.49
C HIS A 17 -0.27 -20.38 -5.97
N GLY A 18 -0.51 -19.23 -5.33
CA GLY A 18 -0.38 -19.06 -3.87
C GLY A 18 1.06 -18.96 -3.37
N LYS A 19 2.06 -18.81 -4.25
CA LYS A 19 3.48 -18.75 -3.87
C LYS A 19 3.87 -17.36 -3.35
N TRP A 20 3.35 -16.97 -2.20
CA TRP A 20 3.55 -15.64 -1.64
C TRP A 20 4.85 -15.48 -0.86
N ASP A 21 5.33 -16.50 -0.14
CA ASP A 21 6.57 -16.39 0.65
C ASP A 21 7.81 -16.07 -0.22
N PRO A 22 8.04 -16.74 -1.37
CA PRO A 22 9.17 -16.40 -2.25
C PRO A 22 9.03 -14.99 -2.82
N LEU A 23 7.81 -14.58 -3.19
CA LEU A 23 7.54 -13.24 -3.70
C LEU A 23 7.82 -12.18 -2.64
N LEU A 24 7.42 -12.41 -1.39
CA LEU A 24 7.68 -11.49 -0.29
C LEU A 24 9.18 -11.39 0.01
N SER A 25 9.91 -12.50 -0.06
CA SER A 25 11.38 -12.48 0.05
C SER A 25 12.01 -11.62 -1.04
N GLU A 26 11.62 -11.83 -2.30
CA GLU A 26 12.11 -11.04 -3.43
C GLU A 26 11.75 -9.56 -3.30
N TRP A 27 10.52 -9.24 -2.88
CA TRP A 27 10.05 -7.88 -2.69
C TRP A 27 10.75 -7.15 -1.54
N SER A 28 11.19 -7.89 -0.51
CA SER A 28 12.00 -7.33 0.56
C SER A 28 13.42 -6.98 0.10
N GLU A 29 14.00 -7.77 -0.81
CA GLU A 29 15.32 -7.49 -1.38
C GLU A 29 15.26 -6.40 -2.46
N TRP A 30 14.15 -6.37 -3.21
CA TRP A 30 13.95 -5.50 -4.37
C TRP A 30 12.60 -4.77 -4.29
N PRO A 31 12.45 -3.75 -3.43
CA PRO A 31 11.18 -3.04 -3.22
C PRO A 31 10.57 -2.44 -4.50
N GLN A 32 11.40 -2.07 -5.48
CA GLN A 32 10.95 -1.57 -6.78
C GLN A 32 10.15 -2.59 -7.59
N ILE A 33 10.36 -3.89 -7.37
CA ILE A 33 9.54 -4.95 -7.97
C ILE A 33 8.15 -4.93 -7.33
N ALA A 34 8.08 -4.86 -6.00
CA ALA A 34 6.81 -4.78 -5.26
C ALA A 34 5.96 -3.58 -5.70
N ARG A 35 6.59 -2.40 -5.86
CA ARG A 35 5.92 -1.18 -6.35
C ARG A 35 5.37 -1.31 -7.77
N ARG A 36 6.02 -2.11 -8.63
CA ARG A 36 5.48 -2.40 -9.97
C ARG A 36 4.36 -3.42 -9.93
N CYS A 37 4.49 -4.45 -9.10
CA CYS A 37 3.45 -5.46 -8.89
C CYS A 37 2.17 -4.85 -8.30
N CYS A 38 2.25 -3.84 -7.44
CA CYS A 38 1.07 -3.26 -6.80
C CYS A 38 0.13 -2.52 -7.78
N HIS A 39 0.67 -1.97 -8.88
CA HIS A 39 -0.10 -1.32 -9.95
C HIS A 39 -0.50 -2.27 -11.07
N TYR A 40 -0.06 -3.53 -11.03
CA TYR A 40 -0.35 -4.49 -12.09
C TYR A 40 -1.83 -4.93 -12.06
N GLN A 41 -2.46 -4.91 -13.23
CA GLN A 41 -3.79 -5.45 -13.45
C GLN A 41 -3.81 -6.33 -14.70
N LYS A 42 -4.32 -7.56 -14.57
CA LYS A 42 -4.45 -8.50 -15.69
C LYS A 42 -5.59 -8.06 -16.60
N ALA A 43 -5.26 -7.66 -17.83
CA ALA A 43 -6.24 -7.15 -18.80
C ALA A 43 -7.44 -8.08 -19.05
N SER A 44 -7.25 -9.40 -19.02
CA SER A 44 -8.31 -10.38 -19.31
C SER A 44 -9.33 -10.57 -18.18
N SER A 45 -9.02 -10.15 -16.95
CA SER A 45 -9.87 -10.45 -15.78
C SER A 45 -10.05 -9.27 -14.82
N GLY A 46 -9.24 -8.21 -14.94
CA GLY A 46 -9.19 -7.11 -13.99
C GLY A 46 -8.51 -7.45 -12.66
N TRP A 47 -7.96 -8.65 -12.52
CA TRP A 47 -7.31 -9.07 -11.27
C TRP A 47 -5.97 -8.37 -11.05
N THR A 48 -5.71 -7.99 -9.80
CA THR A 48 -4.45 -7.41 -9.33
C THR A 48 -3.77 -8.40 -8.38
N PHE A 49 -2.53 -8.13 -7.99
CA PHE A 49 -1.86 -8.91 -6.93
C PHE A 49 -2.66 -8.88 -5.62
N LEU A 50 -3.30 -7.75 -5.30
CA LEU A 50 -4.08 -7.62 -4.07
C LEU A 50 -5.31 -8.55 -4.06
N HIS A 51 -5.97 -8.72 -5.22
CA HIS A 51 -7.07 -9.68 -5.37
C HIS A 51 -6.60 -11.12 -5.14
N GLN A 52 -5.43 -11.50 -5.67
CA GLN A 52 -4.87 -12.83 -5.45
C GLN A 52 -4.48 -13.05 -3.98
N ALA A 53 -3.81 -12.08 -3.35
CA ALA A 53 -3.43 -12.18 -1.94
C ALA A 53 -4.66 -12.34 -1.04
N ALA A 54 -5.72 -11.58 -1.33
CA ALA A 54 -7.01 -11.67 -0.66
C ALA A 54 -7.69 -13.03 -0.85
N TYR A 55 -7.65 -13.58 -2.08
CA TYR A 55 -8.19 -14.91 -2.38
C TYR A 55 -7.54 -16.01 -1.52
N PHE A 56 -6.21 -15.97 -1.39
CA PHE A 56 -5.46 -16.92 -0.57
C PHE A 56 -5.46 -16.61 0.94
N GLY A 57 -6.07 -15.50 1.38
CA GLY A 57 -6.05 -15.08 2.79
C GLY A 57 -4.67 -14.63 3.29
N HIS A 58 -3.76 -14.26 2.37
CA HIS A 58 -2.37 -14.00 2.69
C HIS A 58 -2.17 -12.56 3.21
N GLU A 59 -2.49 -12.33 4.48
CA GLU A 59 -2.49 -10.99 5.10
C GLU A 59 -1.14 -10.25 4.92
N ALA A 60 0.00 -10.93 5.07
CA ALA A 60 1.31 -10.32 4.90
C ALA A 60 1.52 -9.76 3.48
N ALA A 61 0.99 -10.46 2.46
CA ALA A 61 1.06 -10.00 1.08
C ALA A 61 0.14 -8.81 0.83
N CYS A 62 -1.08 -8.85 1.39
CA CYS A 62 -1.98 -7.70 1.36
C CYS A 62 -1.34 -6.46 1.98
N ARG A 63 -0.71 -6.58 3.16
CA ARG A 63 -0.02 -5.47 3.84
C ARG A 63 1.13 -4.92 3.01
N ALA A 64 1.98 -5.79 2.46
CA ALA A 64 3.11 -5.37 1.62
C ALA A 64 2.63 -4.60 0.37
N LEU A 65 1.57 -5.08 -0.28
CA LEU A 65 0.97 -4.44 -1.45
C LEU A 65 0.36 -3.07 -1.10
N ILE A 66 -0.36 -2.96 0.02
CA ILE A 66 -0.94 -1.69 0.50
C ILE A 66 0.15 -0.67 0.80
N ARG A 67 1.20 -1.09 1.51
CA ARG A 67 2.37 -0.27 1.81
C ARG A 67 3.03 0.24 0.52
N ALA A 68 3.10 -0.61 -0.50
CA ALA A 68 3.66 -0.28 -1.80
C ALA A 68 2.75 0.58 -2.69
N GLY A 69 1.51 0.88 -2.28
CA GLY A 69 0.60 1.73 -3.07
C GLY A 69 -0.45 1.00 -3.90
N ALA A 70 -0.74 -0.27 -3.60
CA ALA A 70 -1.83 -0.99 -4.28
C ALA A 70 -3.16 -0.25 -4.13
N SER A 71 -3.89 -0.13 -5.25
CA SER A 71 -5.25 0.40 -5.23
C SER A 71 -6.18 -0.57 -4.51
N LEU A 72 -6.86 -0.06 -3.49
CA LEU A 72 -7.81 -0.82 -2.66
C LEU A 72 -9.22 -0.85 -3.26
N ASP A 73 -9.52 0.06 -4.18
CA ASP A 73 -10.82 0.19 -4.85
C ASP A 73 -10.82 -0.42 -6.27
N SER A 74 -9.69 -1.00 -6.71
CA SER A 74 -9.65 -1.70 -7.99
C SER A 74 -10.64 -2.85 -7.99
N MET A 75 -11.42 -2.95 -9.06
CA MET A 75 -12.41 -3.99 -9.25
C MET A 75 -11.96 -4.98 -10.32
N THR A 76 -12.30 -6.25 -10.11
CA THR A 76 -12.22 -7.28 -11.15
C THR A 76 -13.31 -7.10 -12.20
N GLY A 77 -13.27 -7.88 -13.29
CA GLY A 77 -14.36 -7.93 -14.29
C GLY A 77 -15.70 -8.45 -13.75
N LYS A 78 -15.76 -8.91 -12.49
CA LYS A 78 -17.00 -9.25 -11.77
C LYS A 78 -17.41 -8.18 -10.76
N GLU A 79 -16.81 -6.98 -10.84
CA GLU A 79 -17.08 -5.85 -9.94
C GLU A 79 -16.78 -6.14 -8.46
N GLN A 80 -15.88 -7.09 -8.20
CA GLN A 80 -15.43 -7.43 -6.84
C GLN A 80 -14.14 -6.71 -6.51
N THR A 81 -14.07 -6.09 -5.33
CA THR A 81 -12.82 -5.59 -4.75
C THR A 81 -12.03 -6.72 -4.08
N ALA A 82 -10.77 -6.49 -3.73
CA ALA A 82 -9.99 -7.44 -2.95
C ALA A 82 -10.65 -7.77 -1.59
N ALA A 83 -11.32 -6.80 -0.96
CA ALA A 83 -12.04 -7.03 0.29
C ALA A 83 -13.27 -7.95 0.09
N ASP A 84 -13.97 -7.82 -1.03
CA ASP A 84 -15.10 -8.71 -1.37
C ASP A 84 -14.61 -10.14 -1.63
N ILE A 85 -13.50 -10.30 -2.36
CA ILE A 85 -12.89 -11.61 -2.58
C ILE A 85 -12.48 -12.26 -1.25
N ALA A 86 -11.81 -11.52 -0.35
CA ALA A 86 -11.42 -12.05 0.96
C ALA A 86 -12.65 -12.54 1.75
N ARG A 87 -13.73 -11.76 1.76
CA ARG A 87 -14.99 -12.14 2.43
C ARG A 87 -15.57 -13.41 1.82
N ASP A 88 -15.64 -13.48 0.49
CA ASP A 88 -16.27 -14.59 -0.23
C ASP A 88 -15.46 -15.90 -0.09
N GLN A 89 -14.15 -15.79 0.19
CA GLN A 89 -13.29 -16.94 0.53
C GLN A 89 -13.28 -17.29 2.04
N GLY A 90 -14.06 -16.60 2.88
CA GLY A 90 -14.15 -16.86 4.31
C GLY A 90 -13.08 -16.17 5.17
N HIS A 91 -12.26 -15.29 4.59
CA HIS A 91 -11.22 -14.53 5.28
C HIS A 91 -11.78 -13.24 5.89
N SER A 92 -12.81 -13.34 6.74
CA SER A 92 -13.58 -12.19 7.25
C SER A 92 -12.71 -11.12 7.91
N ARG A 93 -11.73 -11.51 8.75
CA ARG A 93 -10.81 -10.58 9.40
C ARG A 93 -9.95 -9.80 8.38
N LEU A 94 -9.51 -10.48 7.32
CA LEU A 94 -8.75 -9.84 6.25
C LEU A 94 -9.63 -8.89 5.45
N ALA A 95 -10.87 -9.28 5.15
CA ALA A 95 -11.83 -8.43 4.46
C ALA A 95 -12.10 -7.12 5.23
N GLU A 96 -12.28 -7.19 6.55
CA GLU A 96 -12.44 -6.03 7.41
C GLU A 96 -11.20 -5.12 7.41
N LEU A 97 -10.01 -5.72 7.51
CA LEU A 97 -8.74 -5.01 7.43
C LEU A 97 -8.59 -4.25 6.10
N LEU A 98 -8.92 -4.89 4.97
CA LEU A 98 -8.87 -4.27 3.64
C LEU A 98 -9.89 -3.13 3.50
N ARG A 99 -11.10 -3.31 4.03
CA ARG A 99 -12.13 -2.24 4.06
C ARG A 99 -11.67 -1.04 4.87
N ARG A 100 -11.09 -1.27 6.06
CA ARG A 100 -10.54 -0.19 6.90
C ARG A 100 -9.46 0.58 6.15
N ALA A 101 -8.52 -0.13 5.52
CA ALA A 101 -7.48 0.48 4.72
C ALA A 101 -8.05 1.37 3.59
N ALA A 102 -9.10 0.89 2.91
CA ALA A 102 -9.73 1.61 1.79
C ALA A 102 -10.43 2.89 2.27
N GLN A 103 -11.09 2.82 3.41
CA GLN A 103 -11.82 3.95 3.98
C GLN A 103 -10.88 5.09 4.41
N VAL A 104 -9.70 4.77 4.94
CA VAL A 104 -8.65 5.76 5.25
C VAL A 104 -8.14 6.44 3.98
N SER A 105 -7.96 5.69 2.88
CA SER A 105 -7.45 6.23 1.62
C SER A 105 -8.44 7.20 0.95
N LYS A 106 -9.75 6.92 1.01
CA LYS A 106 -10.79 7.71 0.33
C LYS A 106 -10.93 9.17 0.78
N VAL A 107 -10.51 9.49 2.00
CA VAL A 107 -10.89 10.77 2.61
C VAL A 107 -10.09 11.95 2.03
N HIS A 108 -8.83 11.76 1.63
CA HIS A 108 -8.02 12.86 1.07
C HIS A 108 -6.86 12.41 0.13
N TRP A 109 -6.63 11.11 -0.09
CA TRP A 109 -5.34 10.63 -0.61
C TRP A 109 -5.50 9.54 -1.67
N VAL A 110 -5.20 9.90 -2.92
CA VAL A 110 -5.12 8.94 -4.03
C VAL A 110 -3.74 8.31 -4.01
N SER A 111 -3.67 6.98 -4.10
CA SER A 111 -2.39 6.29 -4.27
C SER A 111 -1.69 6.84 -5.53
N PRO A 112 -0.42 7.25 -5.46
CA PRO A 112 0.27 7.74 -6.65
C PRO A 112 0.30 6.64 -7.72
N ASN A 113 0.03 7.00 -8.98
CA ASN A 113 0.22 6.09 -10.11
C ASN A 113 1.70 5.93 -10.50
N ASP A 114 2.57 6.74 -9.89
CA ASP A 114 4.01 6.68 -10.07
C ASP A 114 4.61 5.61 -9.15
N PRO A 115 5.20 4.54 -9.69
CA PRO A 115 5.78 3.45 -8.91
C PRO A 115 7.00 3.87 -8.07
N ASP A 116 7.55 5.06 -8.25
CA ASP A 116 8.65 5.57 -7.43
C ASP A 116 8.18 6.35 -6.19
N LEU A 117 6.86 6.62 -6.08
CA LEU A 117 6.26 7.33 -4.95
C LEU A 117 5.50 6.38 -4.03
N LEU A 118 5.76 6.47 -2.73
CA LEU A 118 4.98 5.75 -1.72
C LEU A 118 3.67 6.50 -1.40
N PRO A 119 2.59 5.79 -1.04
CA PRO A 119 1.36 6.43 -0.57
C PRO A 119 1.55 7.03 0.83
N SER A 120 0.95 8.20 1.08
CA SER A 120 0.75 8.73 2.43
C SER A 120 -0.51 8.14 3.09
N SER A 121 -0.66 8.43 4.38
CA SER A 121 -1.83 8.10 5.18
C SER A 121 -2.20 9.27 6.09
N SER A 122 -3.46 9.31 6.51
CA SER A 122 -3.98 10.24 7.52
C SER A 122 -4.66 9.51 8.68
N ALA A 123 -4.30 8.25 8.92
CA ALA A 123 -4.77 7.48 10.07
C ALA A 123 -4.00 7.88 11.34
N TRP A 124 -4.20 9.11 11.82
CA TRP A 124 -3.42 9.68 12.93
C TRP A 124 -3.51 8.86 14.22
N SER A 125 -4.65 8.22 14.47
CA SER A 125 -4.85 7.34 15.63
C SER A 125 -4.02 6.05 15.59
N GLU A 126 -3.49 5.67 14.43
CA GLU A 126 -2.61 4.51 14.24
C GLU A 126 -1.12 4.89 14.29
N ALA A 127 -0.81 6.16 14.59
CA ALA A 127 0.54 6.69 14.51
C ALA A 127 1.52 5.92 15.39
N THR A 128 2.51 5.32 14.73
CA THR A 128 3.67 4.74 15.42
C THR A 128 4.94 5.40 14.92
N GLU A 129 5.80 5.83 15.84
CA GLU A 129 7.11 6.38 15.51
C GLU A 129 7.98 5.34 14.77
N ARG A 130 8.68 5.79 13.73
CA ARG A 130 9.59 5.00 12.91
C ARG A 130 10.83 5.82 12.56
N ARG A 131 11.88 5.12 12.13
CA ARG A 131 13.08 5.70 11.52
C ARG A 131 13.26 5.15 10.12
N ALA A 132 13.43 6.05 9.16
CA ALA A 132 13.58 5.69 7.76
C ALA A 132 14.88 4.89 7.56
N GLN A 133 14.80 3.65 7.08
CA GLN A 133 15.98 2.81 6.80
C GLN A 133 16.69 3.22 5.50
N GLU A 134 15.96 3.88 4.61
CA GLU A 134 16.39 4.42 3.34
C GLU A 134 15.72 5.77 3.06
N ALA A 135 16.21 6.51 2.07
CA ALA A 135 15.54 7.72 1.62
C ALA A 135 14.28 7.34 0.82
N MET A 136 13.17 8.03 1.09
CA MET A 136 11.89 7.75 0.43
C MET A 136 11.19 9.03 -0.05
N LEU A 137 10.44 8.87 -1.12
CA LEU A 137 9.53 9.86 -1.67
C LEU A 137 8.10 9.42 -1.35
N VAL A 138 7.34 10.27 -0.68
CA VAL A 138 5.95 9.97 -0.31
C VAL A 138 5.04 11.00 -0.96
N ALA A 139 4.09 10.52 -1.76
CA ALA A 139 3.08 11.37 -2.36
C ALA A 139 2.04 11.78 -1.33
N TYR A 140 1.61 13.03 -1.39
CA TYR A 140 0.47 13.56 -0.63
C TYR A 140 -0.30 14.54 -1.52
N ALA A 141 -1.52 14.92 -1.12
CA ALA A 141 -2.38 15.90 -1.78
C ALA A 141 -1.61 17.15 -2.22
N GLY A 142 -1.36 17.23 -3.53
CA GLY A 142 -0.72 18.37 -4.18
C GLY A 142 0.81 18.37 -4.18
N GLY A 143 1.49 17.30 -3.69
CA GLY A 143 2.96 17.30 -3.66
C GLY A 143 3.64 15.98 -3.30
N VAL A 144 4.95 16.07 -3.12
CA VAL A 144 5.82 14.96 -2.71
C VAL A 144 6.66 15.43 -1.54
N VAL A 145 6.71 14.64 -0.47
CA VAL A 145 7.64 14.85 0.64
C VAL A 145 8.85 13.94 0.50
N ARG A 146 10.02 14.49 0.81
CA ARG A 146 11.31 13.78 0.80
C ARG A 146 11.67 13.46 2.24
N ILE A 147 11.76 12.18 2.58
CA ILE A 147 12.18 11.73 3.90
C ILE A 147 13.56 11.10 3.77
N ALA A 148 14.55 11.70 4.43
CA ALA A 148 15.93 11.25 4.36
C ALA A 148 16.13 9.97 5.18
N LYS A 149 17.11 9.15 4.78
CA LYS A 149 17.56 8.00 5.59
C LYS A 149 17.91 8.47 7.00
N GLY A 150 17.41 7.76 8.01
CA GLY A 150 17.59 8.06 9.43
C GLY A 150 16.61 9.07 10.01
N ALA A 151 15.84 9.79 9.17
CA ALA A 151 14.82 10.72 9.63
C ALA A 151 13.73 9.98 10.42
N ARG A 152 13.23 10.64 11.47
CA ARG A 152 12.05 10.18 12.18
C ARG A 152 10.81 10.53 11.36
N TYR A 153 9.83 9.64 11.40
CA TYR A 153 8.52 9.84 10.80
C TYR A 153 7.48 9.00 11.57
N PHE A 154 6.20 9.22 11.29
CA PHE A 154 5.12 8.42 11.86
C PHE A 154 4.45 7.61 10.75
N ALA A 155 4.04 6.39 11.08
CA ALA A 155 3.37 5.49 10.13
C ALA A 155 2.09 4.90 10.72
N ASP A 156 1.15 4.56 9.86
CA ASP A 156 -0.07 3.83 10.24
C ASP A 156 0.18 2.32 10.41
N SER A 157 -0.88 1.54 10.70
CA SER A 157 -0.77 0.09 10.89
C SER A 157 -0.45 -0.70 9.62
N PHE A 158 -0.40 -0.04 8.46
CA PHE A 158 0.05 -0.57 7.17
C PHE A 158 1.45 -0.08 6.78
N GLU A 159 2.12 0.62 7.71
CA GLU A 159 3.44 1.22 7.50
C GLU A 159 3.48 2.29 6.41
N ARG A 160 2.32 2.91 6.11
CA ARG A 160 2.26 4.09 5.25
C ARG A 160 2.60 5.32 6.05
N THR A 161 3.39 6.21 5.47
CA THR A 161 3.83 7.44 6.12
C THR A 161 2.66 8.38 6.38
N LEU A 162 2.53 8.83 7.62
CA LEU A 162 1.58 9.87 8.00
C LEU A 162 2.12 11.23 7.54
N VAL A 163 1.41 11.85 6.61
CA VAL A 163 1.80 13.15 6.02
C VAL A 163 0.67 14.15 6.23
N GLY A 164 0.93 15.15 7.07
CA GLY A 164 0.03 16.25 7.36
C GLY A 164 0.05 17.34 6.29
N TRP A 165 -0.56 18.47 6.62
CA TRP A 165 -0.65 19.64 5.75
C TRP A 165 0.75 20.16 5.38
N HIS A 166 0.89 20.69 4.15
CA HIS A 166 2.16 21.13 3.58
C HIS A 166 3.31 20.10 3.58
N GLY A 167 3.00 18.80 3.66
CA GLY A 167 4.01 17.75 3.63
C GLY A 167 4.74 17.57 4.97
N THR A 168 4.17 18.05 6.08
CA THR A 168 4.69 17.81 7.43
C THR A 168 4.60 16.33 7.80
N TYR A 169 5.64 15.77 8.41
CA TYR A 169 5.70 14.34 8.75
C TYR A 169 6.38 14.04 10.09
N ASP A 170 7.01 15.03 10.72
CA ASP A 170 7.65 14.91 12.02
C ASP A 170 7.51 16.21 12.86
N PRO A 171 6.40 16.36 13.60
CA PRO A 171 5.18 15.56 13.48
C PRO A 171 4.39 15.93 12.22
N PRO A 172 3.46 15.07 11.75
CA PRO A 172 2.44 15.50 10.81
C PRO A 172 1.51 16.53 11.48
N CYS A 173 1.24 17.63 10.80
CA CYS A 173 0.42 18.73 11.31
C CYS A 173 -0.91 18.89 10.57
N GLY A 174 -1.91 19.43 11.25
CA GLY A 174 -3.18 19.87 10.67
C GLY A 174 -3.06 21.18 9.90
N MET A 175 -4.18 21.65 9.33
CA MET A 175 -4.25 22.96 8.67
C MET A 175 -4.00 24.14 9.63
N ASP A 176 -4.27 23.93 10.92
CA ASP A 176 -4.02 24.85 12.02
C ASP A 176 -2.54 24.94 12.43
N GLY A 177 -1.68 24.08 11.87
CA GLY A 177 -0.25 23.99 12.19
C GLY A 177 0.05 23.16 13.44
N GLU A 178 -0.98 22.73 14.17
CA GLU A 178 -0.84 21.89 15.36
C GLU A 178 -0.61 20.43 14.96
N SER A 179 -0.06 19.65 15.89
CA SER A 179 0.17 18.23 15.63
C SER A 179 -1.16 17.50 15.39
N ALA A 180 -1.24 16.74 14.30
CA ALA A 180 -2.37 15.86 14.02
C ALA A 180 -2.35 14.58 14.87
N LEU A 181 -1.24 14.33 15.58
CA LEU A 181 -1.08 13.14 16.42
C LEU A 181 -1.95 13.28 17.68
N PRO A 182 -2.59 12.19 18.15
CA PRO A 182 -3.28 12.20 19.44
C PRO A 182 -2.33 12.62 20.56
N THR A 183 -2.76 13.51 21.44
CA THR A 183 -2.04 13.80 22.68
C THR A 183 -2.05 12.56 23.57
N ALA A 184 -0.89 12.24 24.13
CA ALA A 184 -0.70 11.12 25.07
C ALA A 184 -1.45 11.34 26.39
#